data_AF-A0A4Y7TD07-F1
#
_entry.id   AF-A0A4Y7TD07-F1
#
_cell.length_a   1.000
_cell.length_b   1.000
_cell.length_c   1.000
_cell.angle_alpha   90.00
_cell.angle_beta   90.00
_cell.angle_gamma   90.00
#
_symmetry.space_group_name_H-M   'P 1'
#
loop_
_entity.id
_entity.type
_entity.pdbx_description
1 polymer ?
#
loop_
_entity_poly.entity_id
_entity_poly.type
_entity_poly.pdbx_seq_one_letter_code
_entity_poly.pdbx_strand_id
1 'polypeptide(L)'
;MNELIITRSQRTHRYPTDGFISRLTIDGIVLIEDLLEPSRCGSLLLALSRVMSLEICLLAECAWMFRDPFTLDTFFAAIQRMGLLQRLTIEGFSLHAPYAPPLLPICLFQSPIPIDSLTIHDTHGASLHFLLDCFEPEDTILDSCWFITNLPECDRLTLRQIQSFAGFADVLVGWDGDELVIDSCSFLDERFIGELEMIVAVTGEPLWQDVDVELRGHGDATSRNIQELQGSH
;
A
#
# COMPACT_ATOMS: atom_id res chain seq x y z
N MET A 1 20.11 12.73 -9.33
CA MET A 1 18.79 12.54 -8.69
C MET A 1 19.05 12.69 -7.21
N ASN A 2 18.53 13.75 -6.58
CA ASN A 2 18.87 14.04 -5.18
C ASN A 2 17.88 13.34 -4.27
N GLU A 3 18.43 12.66 -3.27
CA GLU A 3 17.73 11.96 -2.23
C GLU A 3 17.94 12.71 -0.92
N LEU A 4 16.89 12.82 -0.12
CA LEU A 4 16.93 13.38 1.21
C LEU A 4 16.35 12.35 2.18
N ILE A 5 17.08 12.09 3.26
CA ILE A 5 16.65 11.18 4.33
C ILE A 5 16.54 12.01 5.60
N ILE A 6 15.39 11.92 6.28
CA ILE A 6 15.09 12.70 7.47
C ILE A 6 14.58 11.79 8.56
N THR A 7 15.50 11.42 9.45
CA THR A 7 15.15 10.71 10.68
C THR A 7 14.86 11.69 11.81
N ARG A 8 14.27 11.19 12.90
CA ARG A 8 14.03 11.97 14.13
C ARG A 8 15.29 12.66 14.65
N SER A 9 16.44 11.99 14.56
CA SER A 9 17.73 12.52 14.98
C SER A 9 18.33 13.56 14.02
N GLN A 10 17.93 13.53 12.75
CA GLN A 10 18.42 14.40 11.69
C GLN A 10 17.41 15.51 11.35
N ARG A 11 16.35 15.65 12.14
CA ARG A 11 15.28 16.63 11.93
C ARG A 11 15.87 18.03 11.83
N THR A 12 15.52 18.72 10.75
CA THR A 12 16.03 20.06 10.46
C THR A 12 14.99 21.12 10.83
N HIS A 13 15.47 22.34 11.10
CA HIS A 13 14.56 23.48 11.32
C HIS A 13 13.96 24.02 10.03
N ARG A 14 14.61 23.78 8.88
CA ARG A 14 14.15 24.16 7.55
C ARG A 14 14.55 23.10 6.55
N TYR A 15 13.59 22.70 5.74
CA TYR A 15 13.81 21.75 4.66
C TYR A 15 14.49 22.47 3.49
N PRO A 16 15.47 21.82 2.83
CA PRO A 16 16.11 22.37 1.65
C PRO A 16 15.09 22.57 0.52
N THR A 17 14.87 23.83 0.15
CA THR A 17 14.02 24.22 -1.00
C THR A 17 14.83 24.52 -2.25
N ASP A 18 16.15 24.63 -2.11
CA ASP A 18 17.06 25.01 -3.17
C ASP A 18 17.73 23.73 -3.71
N GLY A 19 17.26 23.30 -4.88
CA GLY A 19 17.62 22.01 -5.48
C GLY A 19 16.40 21.12 -5.75
N PHE A 20 16.52 20.21 -6.72
CA PHE A 20 15.45 19.28 -7.08
C PHE A 20 15.59 17.99 -6.27
N ILE A 21 14.92 17.92 -5.10
CA ILE A 21 14.79 16.68 -4.33
C ILE A 21 13.66 15.89 -4.96
N SER A 22 14.03 14.85 -5.68
CA SER A 22 13.09 13.97 -6.36
C SER A 22 12.65 12.81 -5.47
N ARG A 23 13.44 12.47 -4.45
CA ARG A 23 13.19 11.36 -3.52
C ARG A 23 13.36 11.81 -2.08
N LEU A 24 12.37 11.51 -1.24
CA LEU A 24 12.39 11.82 0.18
C LEU A 24 12.03 10.57 0.98
N THR A 25 12.88 10.20 1.94
CA THR A 25 12.57 9.23 2.99
C THR A 25 12.48 9.98 4.31
N ILE A 26 11.40 9.81 5.06
CA ILE A 26 11.15 10.55 6.30
C ILE A 26 10.48 9.68 7.35
N ASP A 27 10.94 9.78 8.60
CA ASP A 27 10.24 9.15 9.73
C ASP A 27 8.86 9.78 9.89
N GLY A 28 7.82 8.96 10.00
CA GLY A 28 6.43 9.40 10.13
C GLY A 28 6.23 10.42 11.25
N ILE A 29 6.87 10.21 12.41
CA ILE A 29 6.78 11.14 13.54
C ILE A 29 7.32 12.54 13.20
N VAL A 30 8.39 12.62 12.40
CA VAL A 30 8.95 13.91 11.96
C VAL A 30 7.99 14.58 11.00
N LEU A 31 7.48 13.82 10.02
CA LEU A 31 6.52 14.31 9.03
C LEU A 31 5.28 14.90 9.71
N ILE A 32 4.62 14.12 10.58
CA ILE A 32 3.38 14.54 11.23
C ILE A 32 3.60 15.75 12.14
N GLU A 33 4.62 15.72 13.00
CA GLU A 33 4.88 16.85 13.89
C GLU A 33 5.26 18.13 13.11
N ASP A 34 5.95 18.02 11.97
CA ASP A 34 6.31 19.18 11.14
C ASP A 34 5.15 19.71 10.29
N LEU A 35 4.21 18.85 9.89
CA LEU A 35 2.97 19.28 9.26
C LEU A 35 2.08 20.07 10.23
N LEU A 36 2.04 19.66 11.50
CA LEU A 36 1.24 20.31 12.54
C LEU A 36 1.90 21.57 13.14
N GLU A 37 3.22 21.72 13.00
CA GLU A 37 3.96 22.86 13.53
C GLU A 37 4.02 24.02 12.50
N PRO A 38 3.37 25.17 12.76
CA PRO A 38 3.29 26.26 11.78
C PRO A 38 4.65 26.79 11.33
N SER A 39 5.66 26.77 12.21
CA SER A 39 7.00 27.28 11.90
C SER A 39 7.78 26.43 10.88
N ARG A 40 7.43 25.14 10.73
CA ARG A 40 8.13 24.20 9.83
C ARG A 40 7.28 23.74 8.65
N CYS A 41 5.96 23.67 8.85
CA CYS A 41 4.98 23.22 7.87
C CYS A 41 5.18 23.85 6.48
N GLY A 42 5.36 25.18 6.42
CA GLY A 42 5.55 25.87 5.13
C GLY A 42 6.79 25.40 4.36
N SER A 43 7.92 25.20 5.03
CA SER A 43 9.15 24.72 4.36
C SER A 43 9.06 23.25 3.95
N LEU A 44 8.40 22.43 4.77
CA LEU A 44 8.15 21.02 4.48
C LEU A 44 7.24 20.86 3.25
N LEU A 45 6.09 21.56 3.22
CA LEU A 45 5.15 21.50 2.09
C LEU A 45 5.81 21.96 0.79
N LEU A 46 6.68 22.98 0.83
CA LEU A 46 7.46 23.40 -0.33
C LEU A 46 8.42 22.31 -0.81
N ALA A 47 9.09 21.60 0.11
CA ALA A 47 9.94 20.47 -0.24
C ALA A 47 9.12 19.32 -0.84
N LEU A 48 8.01 18.92 -0.20
CA LEU A 48 7.12 17.84 -0.66
C LEU A 48 6.52 18.10 -2.05
N SER A 49 6.20 19.35 -2.38
CA SER A 49 5.62 19.71 -3.68
C SER A 49 6.50 19.36 -4.90
N ARG A 50 7.78 19.04 -4.68
CA ARG A 50 8.75 18.70 -5.73
C ARG A 50 9.17 17.24 -5.74
N VAL A 51 8.70 16.46 -4.78
CA VAL A 51 9.08 15.06 -4.59
C VAL A 51 8.26 14.19 -5.55
N MET A 52 8.95 13.29 -6.25
CA MET A 52 8.32 12.29 -7.13
C MET A 52 8.22 10.92 -6.45
N SER A 53 9.03 10.67 -5.42
CA SER A 53 9.05 9.42 -4.64
C SER A 53 9.13 9.76 -3.15
N LEU A 54 8.10 9.40 -2.39
CA LEU A 54 8.04 9.60 -0.95
C LEU A 54 8.03 8.25 -0.25
N GLU A 55 8.89 8.09 0.75
CA GLU A 55 8.89 6.96 1.66
C GLU A 55 8.69 7.47 3.09
N ILE A 56 7.70 6.90 3.77
CA ILE A 56 7.31 7.28 5.12
C ILE A 56 7.53 6.08 6.03
N CYS A 57 8.56 6.16 6.86
CA CYS A 57 8.99 5.08 7.74
C CYS A 57 8.28 5.14 9.09
N LEU A 58 8.07 3.99 9.74
CA LEU A 58 7.65 3.90 11.15
C LEU A 58 6.36 4.68 11.49
N LEU A 59 5.38 4.71 10.59
CA LEU A 59 4.19 5.55 10.73
C LEU A 59 3.28 5.14 11.92
N ALA A 60 3.44 3.92 12.43
CA ALA A 60 2.70 3.36 13.57
C ALA A 60 3.02 4.11 14.86
N GLU A 61 4.20 4.73 14.96
CA GLU A 61 4.53 5.60 16.09
C GLU A 61 3.55 6.79 16.20
N CYS A 62 2.91 7.17 15.09
CA CYS A 62 1.94 8.26 15.03
C CYS A 62 0.50 7.83 15.34
N ALA A 63 0.24 6.55 15.63
CA ALA A 63 -1.12 6.03 15.80
C ALA A 63 -1.96 6.83 16.79
N TRP A 64 -1.37 7.28 17.90
CA TRP A 64 -2.07 8.13 18.89
C TRP A 64 -2.46 9.50 18.33
N MET A 65 -1.64 10.08 17.46
CA MET A 65 -1.91 11.39 16.83
C MET A 65 -3.07 11.29 15.84
N PHE A 66 -3.17 10.17 15.11
CA PHE A 66 -4.28 9.89 14.20
C PHE A 66 -5.63 9.64 14.88
N ARG A 67 -5.68 9.65 16.21
CA ARG A 67 -6.96 9.77 16.93
C ARG A 67 -7.67 11.08 16.61
N ASP A 68 -6.92 12.14 16.33
CA ASP A 68 -7.47 13.43 15.94
C ASP A 68 -7.77 13.44 14.43
N PRO A 69 -9.04 13.58 14.01
CA PRO A 69 -9.40 13.63 12.59
C PRO A 69 -8.72 14.76 11.84
N PHE A 70 -8.41 15.88 12.49
CA PHE A 70 -7.71 16.99 11.86
C PHE A 70 -6.26 16.64 11.51
N THR A 71 -5.59 15.88 12.37
CA THR A 71 -4.23 15.39 12.11
C THR A 71 -4.21 14.42 10.92
N LEU A 72 -5.18 13.50 10.87
CA LEU A 72 -5.34 12.57 9.74
C LEU A 72 -5.62 13.33 8.44
N ASP A 73 -6.55 14.28 8.47
CA ASP A 73 -6.86 15.12 7.31
C ASP A 73 -5.68 15.96 6.84
N THR A 74 -4.91 16.54 7.77
CA THR A 74 -3.69 17.30 7.43
C THR A 74 -2.66 16.42 6.74
N PHE A 75 -2.49 15.17 7.18
CA PHE A 75 -1.57 14.21 6.57
C PHE A 75 -1.97 13.88 5.12
N PHE A 76 -3.21 13.46 4.88
CA PHE A 76 -3.67 13.12 3.53
C PHE A 76 -3.78 14.34 2.62
N ALA A 77 -4.19 15.50 3.14
CA ALA A 77 -4.20 16.75 2.38
C ALA A 77 -2.79 17.19 1.97
N ALA A 78 -1.76 16.88 2.77
CA ALA A 78 -0.38 17.16 2.38
C ALA A 78 0.03 16.29 1.18
N ILE A 79 -0.28 14.98 1.21
CA ILE A 79 0.02 14.04 0.11
C ILE A 79 -0.77 14.42 -1.14
N GLN A 80 -2.07 14.68 -1.03
CA GLN A 80 -2.94 15.07 -2.14
C GLN A 80 -2.44 16.33 -2.88
N ARG A 81 -1.73 17.23 -2.18
CA ARG A 81 -1.17 18.45 -2.77
C ARG A 81 0.17 18.25 -3.48
N MET A 82 0.75 17.05 -3.41
CA MET A 82 2.00 16.70 -4.08
C MET A 82 1.75 16.34 -5.55
N GLY A 83 1.50 17.34 -6.40
CA GLY A 83 1.14 17.12 -7.81
C GLY A 83 2.22 16.49 -8.71
N LEU A 84 3.39 16.15 -8.18
CA LEU A 84 4.46 15.42 -8.89
C LEU A 84 4.73 14.03 -8.31
N LEU A 85 4.04 13.66 -7.23
CA LEU A 85 4.25 12.38 -6.56
C LEU A 85 3.76 11.25 -7.47
N GLN A 86 4.66 10.32 -7.76
CA GLN A 86 4.37 9.12 -8.56
C GLN A 86 4.46 7.85 -7.73
N ARG A 87 5.35 7.85 -6.73
CA ARG A 87 5.64 6.67 -5.91
C ARG A 87 5.51 7.01 -4.43
N LEU A 88 4.70 6.24 -3.72
CA LEU A 88 4.53 6.35 -2.28
C LEU A 88 4.79 5.01 -1.62
N THR A 89 5.71 5.00 -0.66
CA THR A 89 5.93 3.87 0.24
C THR A 89 5.48 4.27 1.64
N ILE A 90 4.60 3.49 2.25
CA ILE A 90 4.16 3.65 3.63
C ILE A 90 4.57 2.41 4.41
N GLU A 91 5.38 2.61 5.45
CA GLU A 91 5.81 1.53 6.34
C GLU A 91 5.10 1.63 7.70
N GLY A 92 4.49 0.52 8.08
CA GLY A 92 3.92 0.30 9.39
C GLY A 92 2.85 1.32 9.75
N PHE A 93 1.77 1.49 8.99
CA PHE A 93 0.68 2.40 9.37
C PHE A 93 -0.27 1.76 10.37
N SER A 94 -0.73 2.53 11.36
CA SER A 94 -1.70 2.04 12.35
C SER A 94 -2.68 3.12 12.79
N LEU A 95 -3.97 2.78 12.74
CA LEU A 95 -5.05 3.57 13.31
C LEU A 95 -5.07 3.42 14.84
N HIS A 96 -5.47 4.47 15.56
CA HIS A 96 -5.59 4.43 17.02
C HIS A 96 -6.57 3.34 17.50
N ALA A 97 -7.70 3.18 16.80
CA ALA A 97 -8.77 2.26 17.16
C ALA A 97 -9.08 1.33 15.96
N PRO A 98 -8.35 0.21 15.81
CA PRO A 98 -8.46 -0.63 14.61
C PRO A 98 -9.82 -1.34 14.46
N TYR A 99 -10.60 -1.48 15.53
CA TYR A 99 -11.93 -2.11 15.48
C TYR A 99 -13.07 -1.11 15.16
N ALA A 100 -12.74 0.17 15.05
CA ALA A 100 -13.67 1.24 14.69
C ALA A 100 -12.89 2.29 13.87
N PRO A 101 -12.50 1.94 12.62
CA PRO A 101 -11.75 2.86 11.77
C PRO A 101 -12.51 4.18 11.61
N PRO A 102 -11.80 5.32 11.55
CA PRO A 102 -12.43 6.59 11.32
C PRO A 102 -13.05 6.63 9.91
N LEU A 103 -13.95 7.58 9.69
CA LEU A 103 -14.33 7.95 8.33
C LEU A 103 -13.11 8.42 7.55
N LEU A 104 -13.19 8.35 6.22
CA LEU A 104 -12.17 8.93 5.36
C LEU A 104 -11.91 10.41 5.71
N PRO A 105 -10.69 10.90 5.47
CA PRO A 105 -10.38 12.32 5.60
C PRO A 105 -11.29 13.19 4.72
N ILE A 106 -11.60 14.40 5.18
CA ILE A 106 -12.49 15.33 4.46
C ILE A 106 -11.90 15.69 3.09
N CYS A 107 -10.57 15.82 3.00
CA CYS A 107 -9.88 16.08 1.74
C CYS A 107 -10.08 14.97 0.69
N LEU A 108 -10.50 13.77 1.09
CA LEU A 108 -10.72 12.61 0.21
C LEU A 108 -12.20 12.29 -0.05
N PHE A 109 -13.14 13.12 0.43
CA PHE A 109 -14.58 12.88 0.25
C PHE A 109 -15.03 12.89 -1.22
N GLN A 110 -14.26 13.51 -2.11
CA GLN A 110 -14.60 13.59 -3.54
C GLN A 110 -13.97 12.47 -4.35
N SER A 111 -12.73 12.11 -4.04
CA SER A 111 -11.99 11.05 -4.71
C SER A 111 -10.81 10.61 -3.84
N PRO A 112 -10.36 9.36 -3.99
CA PRO A 112 -9.05 8.92 -3.49
C PRO A 112 -7.90 9.73 -4.13
N ILE A 113 -6.68 9.52 -3.62
CA ILE A 113 -5.47 10.14 -4.17
C ILE A 113 -4.95 9.26 -5.32
N PRO A 114 -4.95 9.75 -6.58
CA PRO A 114 -4.37 9.00 -7.70
C PRO A 114 -2.86 8.92 -7.55
N ILE A 115 -2.28 7.74 -7.84
CA ILE A 115 -0.83 7.54 -7.77
C ILE A 115 -0.35 6.44 -8.70
N ASP A 116 0.80 6.62 -9.37
CA ASP A 116 1.31 5.59 -10.29
C ASP A 116 1.66 4.30 -9.51
N SER A 117 2.30 4.41 -8.34
CA SER A 117 2.67 3.24 -7.55
C SER A 117 2.60 3.46 -6.04
N LEU A 118 1.92 2.53 -5.38
CA LEU A 118 1.74 2.48 -3.93
C LEU A 118 2.38 1.22 -3.36
N THR A 119 3.33 1.38 -2.44
CA THR A 119 3.91 0.28 -1.66
C THR A 119 3.49 0.42 -0.21
N ILE A 120 2.93 -0.63 0.36
CA ILE A 120 2.57 -0.69 1.78
C ILE A 120 3.31 -1.85 2.44
N HIS A 121 4.05 -1.52 3.50
CA HIS A 121 4.80 -2.49 4.30
C HIS A 121 4.25 -2.58 5.73
N ASP A 122 4.27 -3.79 6.30
CA ASP A 122 3.97 -4.05 7.73
C ASP A 122 2.68 -3.37 8.23
N THR A 123 1.69 -3.26 7.36
CA THR A 123 0.40 -2.59 7.65
C THR A 123 -0.74 -3.59 7.54
N HIS A 124 -1.77 -3.38 8.34
CA HIS A 124 -2.44 -4.50 8.96
C HIS A 124 -3.94 -4.25 9.21
N GLY A 125 -4.78 -5.22 8.86
CA GLY A 125 -6.22 -5.22 9.17
C GLY A 125 -6.95 -3.96 8.72
N ALA A 126 -7.73 -3.35 9.61
CA ALA A 126 -8.49 -2.13 9.29
C ALA A 126 -7.60 -0.94 8.89
N SER A 127 -6.36 -0.87 9.38
CA SER A 127 -5.43 0.18 8.99
C SER A 127 -5.00 0.04 7.53
N LEU A 128 -4.84 -1.20 7.05
CA LEU A 128 -4.52 -1.48 5.66
C LEU A 128 -5.70 -1.15 4.75
N HIS A 129 -6.90 -1.65 5.09
CA HIS A 129 -8.12 -1.32 4.34
C HIS A 129 -8.32 0.19 4.22
N PHE A 130 -8.15 0.91 5.34
CA PHE A 130 -8.27 2.35 5.37
C PHE A 130 -7.28 3.05 4.42
N LEU A 131 -6.03 2.57 4.34
CA LEU A 131 -5.09 3.12 3.35
C LEU A 131 -5.52 2.82 1.92
N LEU A 132 -5.96 1.60 1.63
CA LEU A 132 -6.42 1.25 0.28
C LEU A 132 -7.61 2.11 -0.15
N ASP A 133 -8.52 2.47 0.76
CA ASP A 133 -9.63 3.39 0.48
C ASP A 133 -9.18 4.85 0.23
N CYS A 134 -7.95 5.22 0.63
CA CYS A 134 -7.44 6.58 0.49
C CYS A 134 -6.71 6.82 -0.84
N PHE A 135 -6.33 5.76 -1.58
CA PHE A 135 -5.51 5.84 -2.78
C PHE A 135 -6.16 5.13 -3.96
N GLU A 136 -5.86 5.59 -5.17
CA GLU A 136 -6.24 4.97 -6.44
C GLU A 136 -4.96 4.70 -7.24
N PRO A 137 -4.26 3.58 -6.96
CA PRO A 137 -2.98 3.25 -7.57
C PRO A 137 -3.10 2.51 -8.90
N GLU A 138 -2.19 2.76 -9.85
CA GLU A 138 -2.00 1.87 -11.02
C GLU A 138 -1.27 0.57 -10.61
N ASP A 139 -0.15 0.71 -9.88
CA ASP A 139 0.65 -0.40 -9.35
C ASP A 139 0.57 -0.46 -7.82
N THR A 140 0.18 -1.62 -7.25
CA THR A 140 0.21 -1.83 -5.79
C THR A 140 1.15 -2.95 -5.38
N ILE A 141 1.99 -2.69 -4.37
CA ILE A 141 2.83 -3.69 -3.71
C ILE A 141 2.44 -3.76 -2.24
N LEU A 142 1.99 -4.94 -1.80
CA LEU A 142 1.68 -5.22 -0.40
C LEU A 142 2.73 -6.21 0.12
N ASP A 143 3.49 -5.78 1.12
CA ASP A 143 4.64 -6.53 1.64
C ASP A 143 4.51 -6.74 3.15
N SER A 144 4.67 -7.98 3.61
CA SER A 144 4.53 -8.38 5.02
C SER A 144 3.20 -7.92 5.66
N CYS A 145 2.14 -7.82 4.87
CA CYS A 145 0.84 -7.39 5.34
C CYS A 145 -0.01 -8.59 5.84
N TRP A 146 -0.90 -8.34 6.81
CA TRP A 146 -1.93 -9.31 7.23
C TRP A 146 -3.34 -8.69 7.16
N PHE A 147 -4.32 -9.52 6.80
CA PHE A 147 -5.73 -9.19 6.59
C PHE A 147 -6.04 -8.06 5.60
N ILE A 148 -6.55 -8.48 4.43
CA ILE A 148 -7.16 -7.66 3.40
C ILE A 148 -8.48 -8.33 3.04
N THR A 149 -9.62 -7.72 3.36
CA THR A 149 -10.93 -8.30 3.02
C THR A 149 -11.29 -8.12 1.55
N ASN A 150 -10.75 -7.09 0.90
CA ASN A 150 -10.88 -6.79 -0.52
C ASN A 150 -9.53 -6.33 -1.06
N LEU A 151 -9.11 -6.86 -2.20
CA LEU A 151 -7.86 -6.41 -2.84
C LEU A 151 -8.02 -5.00 -3.43
N PRO A 152 -6.92 -4.25 -3.58
CA PRO A 152 -6.97 -2.94 -4.25
C PRO A 152 -7.43 -3.09 -5.70
N GLU A 153 -8.32 -2.19 -6.11
CA GLU A 153 -8.63 -1.96 -7.53
C GLU A 153 -7.41 -1.27 -8.16
N CYS A 154 -6.63 -2.04 -8.93
CA CYS A 154 -5.41 -1.57 -9.59
C CYS A 154 -5.08 -2.49 -10.77
N ASP A 155 -4.25 -2.02 -11.69
CA ASP A 155 -3.87 -2.78 -12.88
C ASP A 155 -2.85 -3.87 -12.52
N ARG A 156 -1.94 -3.57 -11.57
CA ARG A 156 -0.84 -4.50 -11.23
C ARG A 156 -0.72 -4.66 -9.73
N LEU A 157 -0.82 -5.90 -9.25
CA LEU A 157 -0.77 -6.24 -7.84
C LEU A 157 0.39 -7.18 -7.54
N THR A 158 1.27 -6.77 -6.63
CA THR A 158 2.29 -7.65 -6.05
C THR A 158 1.96 -7.94 -4.58
N LEU A 159 1.81 -9.22 -4.27
CA LEU A 159 1.63 -9.74 -2.92
C LEU A 159 2.94 -10.41 -2.46
N ARG A 160 3.61 -9.82 -1.47
CA ARG A 160 4.84 -10.37 -0.88
C ARG A 160 4.65 -10.74 0.58
N GLN A 161 5.05 -11.96 0.94
CA GLN A 161 5.04 -12.44 2.34
C GLN A 161 3.70 -12.23 3.07
N ILE A 162 2.60 -12.32 2.33
CA ILE A 162 1.25 -12.06 2.85
C ILE A 162 0.77 -13.23 3.71
N GLN A 163 0.11 -12.90 4.82
CA GLN A 163 -0.63 -13.87 5.63
C GLN A 163 -2.08 -13.96 5.17
N SER A 164 -2.54 -15.17 4.83
CA SER A 164 -3.93 -15.41 4.38
C SER A 164 -4.90 -15.62 5.55
N PHE A 165 -6.19 -15.64 5.22
CA PHE A 165 -7.30 -15.95 6.13
C PHE A 165 -8.31 -16.89 5.43
N ALA A 166 -9.27 -17.41 6.18
CA ALA A 166 -10.32 -18.27 5.62
C ALA A 166 -11.19 -17.49 4.60
N GLY A 167 -11.27 -17.98 3.36
CA GLY A 167 -11.96 -17.28 2.26
C GLY A 167 -11.05 -16.34 1.46
N PHE A 168 -9.76 -16.29 1.75
CA PHE A 168 -8.81 -15.50 0.95
C PHE A 168 -8.72 -15.97 -0.51
N ALA A 169 -8.91 -17.27 -0.77
CA ALA A 169 -8.96 -17.81 -2.12
C ALA A 169 -10.06 -17.14 -2.97
N ASP A 170 -11.26 -16.98 -2.41
CA ASP A 170 -12.38 -16.32 -3.10
C ASP A 170 -12.06 -14.85 -3.42
N VAL A 171 -11.41 -14.15 -2.48
CA VAL A 171 -11.00 -12.75 -2.67
C VAL A 171 -9.92 -12.62 -3.74
N LEU A 172 -8.92 -13.51 -3.73
CA LEU A 172 -7.82 -13.49 -4.68
C LEU A 172 -8.28 -13.86 -6.09
N VAL A 173 -9.15 -14.85 -6.22
CA VAL A 173 -9.73 -15.25 -7.51
C VAL A 173 -10.60 -14.14 -8.11
N GLY A 174 -11.26 -13.35 -7.27
CA GLY A 174 -12.07 -12.21 -7.71
C GLY A 174 -11.29 -11.01 -8.22
N TRP A 175 -9.95 -11.02 -8.13
CA TRP A 175 -9.13 -9.92 -8.63
C TRP A 175 -8.91 -10.03 -10.15
N ASP A 176 -9.15 -8.93 -10.86
CA ASP A 176 -9.31 -8.88 -12.31
C ASP A 176 -8.44 -7.81 -13.01
N GLY A 177 -7.34 -7.39 -12.36
CA GLY A 177 -6.33 -6.52 -13.00
C GLY A 177 -5.49 -7.25 -14.05
N ASP A 178 -4.50 -6.56 -14.61
CA ASP A 178 -3.67 -7.05 -15.71
C ASP A 178 -2.54 -8.00 -15.26
N GLU A 179 -1.92 -7.75 -14.10
CA GLU A 179 -0.75 -8.52 -13.63
C GLU A 179 -0.79 -8.81 -12.12
N LEU A 180 -0.70 -10.10 -11.77
CA LEU A 180 -0.64 -10.58 -10.40
C LEU A 180 0.70 -11.26 -10.10
N VAL A 181 1.49 -10.66 -9.21
CA VAL A 181 2.74 -11.26 -8.73
C VAL A 181 2.56 -11.77 -7.31
N ILE A 182 2.79 -13.07 -7.08
CA ILE A 182 2.80 -13.68 -5.75
C ILE A 182 4.23 -14.07 -5.41
N ASP A 183 4.80 -13.40 -4.42
CA ASP A 183 6.21 -13.52 -4.03
C ASP A 183 6.35 -14.04 -2.59
N SER A 184 6.88 -15.26 -2.47
CA SER A 184 7.28 -15.82 -1.17
C SER A 184 6.13 -15.86 -0.15
N CYS A 185 4.90 -16.09 -0.60
CA CYS A 185 3.70 -16.10 0.22
C CYS A 185 3.42 -17.49 0.81
N SER A 186 3.46 -17.63 2.14
CA SER A 186 3.31 -18.94 2.79
C SER A 186 1.93 -19.58 2.61
N PHE A 187 0.91 -18.82 2.21
CA PHE A 187 -0.42 -19.34 1.97
C PHE A 187 -0.53 -20.20 0.71
N LEU A 188 0.43 -20.12 -0.22
CA LEU A 188 0.39 -20.86 -1.48
C LEU A 188 0.87 -22.30 -1.29
N ASP A 189 0.15 -23.04 -0.44
CA ASP A 189 0.41 -24.44 -0.08
C ASP A 189 -0.58 -25.40 -0.76
N GLU A 190 -0.43 -26.70 -0.54
CA GLU A 190 -1.30 -27.74 -1.15
C GLU A 190 -2.79 -27.55 -0.80
N ARG A 191 -3.08 -27.00 0.39
CA ARG A 191 -4.45 -26.77 0.82
C ARG A 191 -5.07 -25.63 0.02
N PHE A 192 -4.34 -24.54 -0.15
CA PHE A 192 -4.81 -23.41 -0.94
C PHE A 192 -5.00 -23.79 -2.42
N ILE A 193 -4.09 -24.59 -2.99
CA ILE A 193 -4.29 -25.13 -4.34
C ILE A 193 -5.56 -25.97 -4.43
N GLY A 194 -5.84 -26.82 -3.44
CA GLY A 194 -7.10 -27.58 -3.39
C GLY A 194 -8.35 -26.69 -3.28
N GLU A 195 -8.27 -25.54 -2.59
CA GLU A 195 -9.34 -24.54 -2.57
C GLU A 195 -9.57 -23.93 -3.96
N LEU A 196 -8.49 -23.58 -4.68
CA LEU A 196 -8.56 -23.08 -6.06
C LEU A 196 -9.14 -24.12 -7.05
N GLU A 197 -8.72 -25.39 -6.95
CA GLU A 197 -9.27 -26.49 -7.75
C GLU A 197 -10.78 -26.65 -7.55
N MET A 198 -11.24 -26.53 -6.31
CA MET A 198 -12.66 -26.58 -5.98
C MET A 198 -13.42 -25.40 -6.59
N ILE A 199 -12.85 -24.20 -6.58
CA ILE A 199 -13.45 -23.01 -7.22
C ILE A 199 -13.62 -23.24 -8.72
N VAL A 200 -12.58 -23.71 -9.41
CA VAL A 200 -12.66 -24.05 -10.85
C VAL A 200 -13.70 -25.14 -11.12
N ALA A 201 -13.75 -26.20 -10.30
CA ALA A 201 -14.72 -27.28 -10.46
C ALA A 201 -16.17 -26.82 -10.27
N VAL A 202 -16.41 -25.84 -9.39
CA VAL A 202 -17.74 -25.28 -9.11
C VAL A 202 -18.16 -24.26 -10.17
N THR A 203 -17.26 -23.38 -10.58
CA THR A 203 -17.53 -22.31 -11.55
C THR A 203 -17.52 -22.80 -12.99
N GLY A 204 -16.68 -23.80 -13.29
CA GLY A 204 -16.42 -24.28 -14.65
C GLY A 204 -15.53 -23.36 -15.48
N GLU A 205 -15.00 -22.29 -14.88
CA GLU A 205 -14.19 -21.27 -15.56
C GLU A 205 -12.72 -21.37 -15.11
N PRO A 206 -11.76 -21.11 -16.02
CA PRO A 206 -10.36 -20.99 -15.66
C PRO A 206 -10.13 -19.80 -14.72
N LEU A 207 -9.16 -19.92 -13.82
CA LEU A 207 -8.74 -18.79 -12.97
C LEU A 207 -7.96 -17.78 -13.80
N TRP A 208 -8.17 -16.48 -13.55
CA TRP A 208 -7.26 -15.44 -14.02
C TRP A 208 -6.89 -15.56 -15.52
N GLN A 209 -7.89 -15.82 -16.37
CA GLN A 209 -7.66 -16.18 -17.78
C GLN A 209 -6.96 -15.06 -18.57
N ASP A 210 -7.27 -13.81 -18.23
CA ASP A 210 -6.74 -12.62 -18.90
C ASP A 210 -5.69 -11.88 -18.04
N VAL A 211 -5.23 -12.51 -16.95
CA VAL A 211 -4.27 -11.91 -16.00
C VAL A 211 -2.91 -12.59 -16.14
N ASP A 212 -1.84 -11.80 -16.23
CA ASP A 212 -0.47 -12.33 -16.18
C ASP A 212 -0.09 -12.68 -14.74
N VAL A 213 -0.04 -13.98 -14.42
CA VAL A 213 0.25 -14.47 -13.06
C VAL A 213 1.71 -14.93 -12.95
N GLU A 214 2.49 -14.22 -12.15
CA GLU A 214 3.88 -14.58 -11.85
C GLU A 214 4.03 -15.08 -10.41
N LEU A 215 4.64 -16.26 -10.24
CA LEU A 215 4.96 -16.82 -8.92
C LEU A 215 6.47 -16.77 -8.68
N ARG A 216 6.90 -16.02 -7.65
CA ARG A 216 8.30 -15.89 -7.24
C ARG A 216 8.54 -16.57 -5.90
N GLY A 217 9.65 -17.28 -5.76
CA GLY A 217 9.98 -17.99 -4.51
C GLY A 217 9.13 -19.25 -4.24
N HIS A 218 8.36 -19.71 -5.24
CA HIS A 218 7.53 -20.91 -5.18
C HIS A 218 8.14 -22.04 -6.03
N GLY A 219 7.85 -23.30 -5.68
CA GLY A 219 8.40 -24.46 -6.39
C GLY A 219 7.69 -24.74 -7.72
N ASP A 220 8.40 -25.36 -8.66
CA ASP A 220 7.91 -25.68 -10.02
C ASP A 220 6.56 -26.42 -10.06
N ALA A 221 6.26 -27.23 -9.05
CA ALA A 221 4.99 -27.95 -8.96
C ALA A 221 3.82 -26.99 -8.72
N THR A 222 3.98 -26.02 -7.83
CA THR A 222 2.97 -24.99 -7.55
C THR A 222 2.72 -24.14 -8.80
N SER A 223 3.77 -23.72 -9.48
CA SER A 223 3.65 -22.95 -10.74
C SER A 223 2.91 -23.72 -11.83
N ARG A 224 3.19 -25.02 -11.97
CA ARG A 224 2.47 -25.85 -12.94
C ARG A 224 0.98 -25.98 -12.60
N ASN A 225 0.65 -26.22 -11.34
CA ASN A 225 -0.75 -26.35 -10.92
C ASN A 225 -1.53 -25.07 -11.19
N ILE A 226 -0.96 -23.89 -10.90
CA ILE A 226 -1.61 -22.61 -11.22
C ILE A 226 -1.78 -22.43 -12.72
N GLN A 227 -0.78 -22.74 -13.54
CA GLN A 227 -0.89 -22.66 -15.01
C GLN A 227 -1.98 -23.58 -15.57
N GLU A 228 -2.11 -24.80 -15.03
CA GLU A 228 -3.19 -25.73 -15.38
C GLU A 228 -4.57 -25.17 -15.03
N LEU A 229 -4.69 -24.51 -13.86
CA LEU A 229 -5.92 -23.85 -13.43
C LEU A 229 -6.28 -22.59 -14.24
N GLN A 230 -5.29 -21.91 -14.85
CA GLN A 230 -5.52 -20.82 -15.80
C GLN A 230 -5.99 -21.30 -17.19
N GLY A 231 -6.07 -22.62 -17.42
CA GLY A 231 -6.49 -23.18 -18.71
C GLY A 231 -5.46 -23.01 -19.83
N SER A 232 -4.20 -22.72 -19.49
CA SER A 232 -3.12 -22.62 -20.47
C SER A 232 -2.67 -24.02 -20.90
N HIS A 233 -3.03 -24.43 -22.12
CA HIS A 233 -2.58 -25.67 -22.79
C HIS A 233 -1.39 -25.42 -23.71
#